data_AF-A0A7S3FCB7-F1
#
_entry.id   AF-A0A7S3FCB7-F1
#
_cell.length_a   1.000
_cell.length_b   1.000
_cell.length_c   1.000
_cell.angle_alpha   90.00
_cell.angle_beta   90.00
_cell.angle_gamma   90.00
#
_symmetry.space_group_name_H-M   'P 1'
#
loop_
_entity.id
_entity.type
_entity.pdbx_description
1 polymer ?
#
loop_
_entity_poly.entity_id
_entity_poly.type
_entity_poly.pdbx_seq_one_letter_code
_entity_poly.pdbx_strand_id
1 'polypeptide(L)'
;RTPEDCEREAREAEEVVKSLRAKGRLEDAEQLEKKVAQHRRQLSEYKQVRDTSRRTDPSNIDFTDPTKEQVEDAKQHGIDLFDPMVVEELQRLQKEKAMEEEEEESG
;
A
#
# COMPACT_ATOMS: atom_id res chain seq x y z
N ARG A 1 9.68 6.96 15.66
CA ARG A 1 8.40 6.23 15.62
C ARG A 1 8.39 5.42 14.34
N THR A 2 8.46 4.09 14.44
CA THR A 2 8.37 3.20 13.27
C THR A 2 6.90 2.87 12.97
N PRO A 3 6.56 2.47 11.73
CA PRO A 3 5.20 2.03 11.41
C PRO A 3 4.72 0.84 12.27
N GLU A 4 5.66 0.00 12.73
CA GLU A 4 5.40 -1.11 13.64
C GLU A 4 4.98 -0.63 15.04
N ASP A 5 5.59 0.45 15.55
CA ASP A 5 5.16 1.08 16.81
C ASP A 5 3.73 1.62 16.70
N CYS A 6 3.36 2.16 15.54
CA CYS A 6 2.04 2.71 15.31
C CYS A 6 0.95 1.63 15.16
N GLU A 7 1.24 0.49 14.54
CA GLU A 7 0.31 -0.65 14.49
C GLU A 7 0.08 -1.25 15.88
N ARG A 8 1.13 -1.32 16.70
CA ARG A 8 1.01 -1.76 18.09
C ARG A 8 0.20 -0.78 18.95
N GLU A 9 0.49 0.53 18.86
CA GLU A 9 -0.29 1.57 19.56
C GLU A 9 -1.77 1.53 19.16
N ALA A 10 -2.09 1.30 17.88
CA ALA A 10 -3.47 1.20 17.41
C ALA A 10 -4.20 -0.01 18.01
N ARG A 11 -3.53 -1.16 18.09
CA ARG A 11 -4.11 -2.39 18.66
C ARG A 11 -4.35 -2.27 20.16
N GLU A 12 -3.41 -1.67 20.89
CA GLU A 12 -3.57 -1.38 22.31
C GLU A 12 -4.72 -0.38 22.55
N ALA A 13 -4.85 0.64 21.70
CA ALA A 13 -5.95 1.59 21.79
C ALA A 13 -7.32 0.93 21.50
N GLU A 14 -7.40 -0.05 20.58
CA GLU A 14 -8.63 -0.82 20.33
C GLU A 14 -9.06 -1.65 21.56
N GLU A 15 -8.12 -2.28 22.28
CA GLU A 15 -8.38 -3.00 23.53
C GLU A 15 -8.90 -2.04 24.63
N VAL A 16 -8.33 -0.84 24.71
CA VAL A 16 -8.76 0.20 25.66
C VAL A 16 -10.16 0.71 25.33
N VAL A 17 -10.51 0.93 24.06
CA VAL A 17 -11.88 1.29 23.62
C VAL A 17 -12.87 0.23 24.08
N LYS A 18 -12.53 -1.05 23.90
CA LYS A 18 -13.38 -2.18 24.31
C LYS A 18 -13.60 -2.21 25.82
N SER A 19 -12.54 -1.95 26.60
CA SER A 19 -12.62 -1.84 28.06
C SER A 19 -13.45 -0.63 28.52
N LEU A 20 -13.32 0.52 27.84
CA LEU A 20 -14.08 1.74 28.16
C LEU A 20 -15.57 1.58 27.86
N ARG A 21 -15.93 0.94 26.74
CA ARG A 21 -17.33 0.59 26.43
C ARG A 21 -17.91 -0.39 27.44
N ALA A 22 -17.15 -1.41 27.85
CA ALA A 22 -17.58 -2.35 28.89
C ALA A 22 -17.81 -1.68 30.25
N LYS A 23 -17.12 -0.57 30.54
CA LYS A 23 -17.28 0.26 31.75
C LYS A 23 -18.35 1.35 31.60
N GLY A 24 -19.08 1.41 30.48
CA GLY A 24 -20.10 2.42 30.21
C GLY A 24 -19.58 3.82 29.89
N ARG A 25 -18.26 3.99 29.72
CA ARG A 25 -17.61 5.26 29.37
C ARG A 25 -17.58 5.45 27.85
N LEU A 26 -18.78 5.60 27.29
CA LEU A 26 -19.00 5.65 25.84
C LEU A 26 -18.35 6.87 25.18
N GLU A 27 -18.33 8.02 25.86
CA GLU A 27 -17.79 9.27 25.33
C GLU A 27 -16.26 9.22 25.20
N ASP A 28 -15.57 8.66 26.20
CA ASP A 28 -14.11 8.45 26.15
C ASP A 28 -13.72 7.41 25.10
N ALA A 29 -14.53 6.36 24.95
CA ALA A 29 -14.33 5.35 23.92
C ALA A 29 -14.43 5.94 22.51
N GLU A 30 -15.43 6.80 22.26
CA GLU A 30 -15.62 7.43 20.96
C GLU A 30 -14.49 8.42 20.61
N GLN A 31 -14.01 9.19 21.60
CA GLN A 31 -12.85 10.07 21.39
C GLN A 31 -11.58 9.29 21.07
N LEU A 32 -11.37 8.17 21.74
CA LEU A 32 -10.20 7.32 21.49
C LEU A 32 -10.30 6.65 20.11
N GLU A 33 -11.48 6.18 19.71
CA GLU A 33 -11.75 5.66 18.36
C GLU A 33 -11.48 6.68 17.27
N LYS A 34 -11.93 7.94 17.44
CA LYS A 34 -11.65 9.03 16.49
C LYS A 34 -10.15 9.27 16.32
N LYS A 35 -9.39 9.27 17.42
CA LYS A 35 -7.92 9.43 17.37
C LYS A 35 -7.24 8.25 16.67
N VAL A 36 -7.66 7.01 16.96
CA VAL A 36 -7.14 5.81 16.30
C VAL A 36 -7.46 5.82 14.81
N ALA A 37 -8.69 6.17 14.43
CA ALA A 37 -9.10 6.29 13.03
C ALA A 37 -8.30 7.37 12.28
N GLN A 38 -8.06 8.52 12.92
CA GLN A 38 -7.25 9.59 12.34
C GLN A 38 -5.79 9.16 12.16
N HIS A 39 -5.19 8.49 13.15
CA HIS A 39 -3.85 7.94 13.03
C HIS A 39 -3.74 6.83 11.98
N ARG A 40 -4.73 5.93 11.89
CA ARG A 40 -4.81 4.92 10.81
C ARG A 40 -4.90 5.57 9.44
N ARG A 41 -5.71 6.62 9.29
CA ARG A 41 -5.82 7.36 8.03
C ARG A 41 -4.50 8.02 7.65
N GLN A 42 -3.84 8.69 8.60
CA GLN A 42 -2.52 9.27 8.38
C GLN A 42 -1.46 8.22 8.03
N LEU A 43 -1.49 7.04 8.65
CA LEU A 43 -0.60 5.92 8.31
C LEU A 43 -0.93 5.33 6.94
N SER A 44 -2.20 5.24 6.57
CA SER A 44 -2.62 4.81 5.23
C SER A 44 -2.13 5.79 4.18
N GLU A 45 -2.29 7.09 4.40
CA GLU A 45 -1.75 8.13 3.52
C GLU A 45 -0.22 8.11 3.51
N TYR A 46 0.45 7.86 4.64
CA TYR A 46 1.92 7.71 4.66
C TYR A 46 2.40 6.46 3.93
N LYS A 47 1.69 5.32 4.04
CA LYS A 47 1.97 4.10 3.28
C LYS A 47 1.75 4.35 1.78
N GLN A 48 0.68 5.05 1.42
CA GLN A 48 0.34 5.40 0.03
C GLN A 48 1.34 6.41 -0.57
N VAL A 49 1.83 7.39 0.20
CA VAL A 49 2.86 8.35 -0.26
C VAL A 49 4.26 7.71 -0.31
N ARG A 50 4.55 6.70 0.53
CA ARG A 50 5.77 5.89 0.40
C ARG A 50 5.71 4.97 -0.83
N ASP A 51 4.52 4.55 -1.21
CA ASP A 51 4.26 3.78 -2.43
C ASP A 51 4.50 4.64 -3.68
N THR A 52 4.06 5.91 -3.68
CA THR A 52 4.33 6.85 -4.79
C THR A 52 5.76 7.44 -4.80
N SER A 53 6.46 7.48 -3.65
CA SER A 53 7.84 8.00 -3.55
C SER A 53 8.92 6.96 -3.81
N ARG A 54 8.58 5.67 -3.85
CA ARG A 54 9.36 4.74 -4.67
C ARG A 54 9.04 5.14 -6.09
N ARG A 55 9.91 5.97 -6.70
CA ARG A 55 10.07 5.93 -8.16
C ARG A 55 10.16 4.46 -8.50
N THR A 56 9.07 3.93 -9.04
CA THR A 56 8.90 2.51 -9.24
C THR A 56 10.03 2.10 -10.15
N ASP A 57 10.97 1.34 -9.61
CA ASP A 57 11.89 0.64 -10.47
C ASP A 57 11.00 -0.13 -11.45
N PRO A 58 11.07 0.13 -12.77
CA PRO A 58 10.14 -0.48 -13.72
C PRO A 58 10.18 -2.01 -13.66
N SER A 59 11.27 -2.56 -13.13
CA SER A 59 11.53 -3.98 -12.84
C SER A 59 10.73 -4.53 -11.65
N ASN A 60 10.10 -3.69 -10.82
CA ASN A 60 9.41 -4.09 -9.60
C ASN A 60 8.00 -3.48 -9.45
N ILE A 61 7.35 -3.18 -10.58
CA ILE A 61 5.94 -2.84 -10.66
C ILE A 61 5.10 -4.10 -10.41
N ASP A 62 4.18 -4.06 -9.45
CA ASP A 62 3.15 -5.09 -9.28
C ASP A 62 1.94 -4.79 -10.17
N PHE A 63 1.83 -5.51 -11.29
CA PHE A 63 0.72 -5.38 -12.24
C PHE A 63 -0.59 -6.04 -11.76
N THR A 64 -0.56 -6.81 -10.66
CA THR A 64 -1.77 -7.47 -10.11
C THR A 64 -2.58 -6.59 -9.17
N ASP A 65 -1.97 -5.53 -8.64
CA ASP A 65 -2.62 -4.49 -7.84
C ASP A 65 -2.19 -3.10 -8.34
N PRO A 66 -2.58 -2.70 -9.57
CA PRO A 66 -2.11 -1.46 -10.15
C PRO A 66 -2.69 -0.24 -9.43
N THR A 67 -1.85 0.75 -9.19
CA THR A 67 -2.28 2.05 -8.65
C THR A 67 -3.16 2.79 -9.65
N LYS A 68 -3.97 3.74 -9.16
CA LYS A 68 -4.86 4.53 -10.02
C LYS A 68 -4.11 5.28 -11.13
N GLU A 69 -2.94 5.82 -10.82
CA GLU A 69 -2.10 6.52 -11.79
C GLU A 69 -1.58 5.58 -12.88
N GLN A 70 -1.18 4.35 -12.52
CA GLN A 70 -0.76 3.33 -13.50
C GLN A 70 -1.91 2.88 -14.40
N VAL A 71 -3.13 2.75 -13.87
CA VAL A 71 -4.32 2.43 -14.66
C VAL A 71 -4.63 3.55 -15.64
N GLU A 72 -4.55 4.81 -15.21
CA GLU A 72 -4.81 5.95 -16.09
C GLU A 72 -3.74 6.08 -17.19
N ASP A 73 -2.47 5.87 -16.86
CA ASP A 73 -1.36 5.89 -17.81
C ASP A 73 -1.47 4.75 -18.84
N ALA A 74 -1.64 3.51 -18.38
CA ALA A 74 -1.84 2.35 -19.25
C ALA A 74 -3.03 2.54 -20.20
N LYS A 75 -4.13 3.10 -19.69
CA LYS A 75 -5.31 3.42 -20.49
C LYS A 75 -5.05 4.50 -21.55
N GLN A 76 -4.19 5.50 -21.27
CA GLN A 76 -3.75 6.47 -22.28
C GLN A 76 -2.96 5.79 -23.41
N HIS A 77 -2.25 4.71 -23.09
CA HIS A 77 -1.50 3.90 -24.03
C HIS A 77 -2.29 2.74 -24.66
N GLY A 78 -3.57 2.58 -24.31
CA GLY A 78 -4.44 1.52 -24.83
C GLY A 78 -4.18 0.13 -24.22
N ILE A 79 -3.55 0.09 -23.05
CA ILE A 79 -3.24 -1.12 -22.29
C ILE A 79 -4.29 -1.28 -21.19
N ASP A 80 -4.89 -2.48 -21.07
CA ASP A 80 -5.85 -2.80 -20.01
C ASP A 80 -5.17 -3.61 -18.90
N LEU A 81 -4.87 -2.97 -17.77
CA LEU A 81 -4.24 -3.62 -16.62
C LEU A 81 -5.20 -4.52 -15.82
N PHE A 82 -6.48 -4.58 -16.17
CA PHE A 82 -7.44 -5.52 -15.57
C PHE A 82 -7.63 -6.79 -16.39
N ASP A 83 -7.06 -6.85 -17.60
CA ASP A 83 -7.05 -8.07 -18.41
C ASP A 83 -5.94 -9.01 -17.90
N PRO A 84 -6.27 -10.24 -17.43
CA PRO A 84 -5.27 -11.17 -16.92
C PRO A 84 -4.22 -11.56 -17.98
N MET A 85 -4.56 -11.54 -19.27
CA MET A 85 -3.59 -11.82 -20.34
C MET A 85 -2.57 -10.70 -20.49
N VAL A 86 -2.99 -9.44 -20.30
CA VAL A 86 -2.11 -8.28 -20.36
C VAL A 86 -1.19 -8.24 -19.14
N VAL A 87 -1.73 -8.52 -17.95
CA VAL A 87 -0.96 -8.59 -16.71
C VAL A 87 0.12 -9.67 -16.78
N GLU A 88 -0.22 -10.88 -17.27
CA GLU A 88 0.75 -11.98 -17.41
C GLU A 88 1.87 -11.63 -18.41
N GLU A 89 1.52 -11.00 -19.54
CA GLU A 89 2.50 -10.59 -20.55
C GLU A 89 3.44 -9.49 -20.02
N LEU A 90 2.91 -8.50 -19.28
CA LEU A 90 3.70 -7.44 -18.67
C LEU A 90 4.67 -7.98 -17.61
N GLN A 91 4.23 -8.95 -16.79
CA GLN A 91 5.09 -9.63 -15.83
C GLN A 91 6.20 -10.44 -16.53
N ARG A 92 5.89 -11.06 -17.66
CA ARG A 92 6.88 -11.79 -18.47
C ARG A 92 7.96 -10.83 -18.99
N LEU A 93 7.56 -9.71 -19.58
CA LEU A 93 8.48 -8.68 -20.11
C LEU A 93 9.33 -8.06 -19.00
N GLN A 94 8.76 -7.85 -17.82
CA GLN A 94 9.50 -7.34 -16.67
C GLN A 94 10.60 -8.31 -16.22
N LYS A 95 10.32 -9.61 -16.20
CA LYS A 95 11.28 -10.66 -15.83
C LYS A 95 12.38 -10.82 -16.88
N GLU A 96 12.04 -10.74 -18.16
CA GLU A 96 13.00 -10.79 -19.27
C GLU A 96 13.97 -9.61 -19.20
N LYS A 97 13.45 -8.41 -18.99
CA LYS A 97 14.27 -7.20 -18.87
C LYS A 97 15.20 -7.21 -17.65
N ALA A 98 14.72 -7.68 -16.51
CA ALA A 98 15.57 -7.83 -15.32
C ALA A 98 16.73 -8.81 -15.53
N MET A 99 16.54 -9.86 -16.35
CA MET A 99 17.58 -10.82 -16.68
C MET A 99 18.60 -10.25 -17.68
N GLU A 100 18.16 -9.48 -18.68
CA GLU A 100 19.05 -8.78 -19.62
C GLU A 100 19.94 -7.74 -18.91
N GLU A 101 19.38 -6.98 -17.95
CA GLU A 101 20.13 -5.99 -17.18
C GLU A 101 21.21 -6.64 -16.28
N GLU A 102 20.94 -7.82 -15.70
CA GLU A 102 21.94 -8.58 -14.92
C GLU A 102 23.10 -9.15 -15.78
N GLU A 103 22.81 -9.54 -17.03
CA GLU A 103 23.84 -10.02 -17.97
C GLU A 103 24.72 -8.88 -18.51
N GLU A 104 24.15 -7.70 -18.79
CA GLU A 104 24.93 -6.52 -19.23
C GLU A 104 25.82 -5.94 -18.12
N GLU A 105 25.41 -6.00 -16.85
CA GLU A 105 26.22 -5.48 -15.73
C GLU A 105 27.36 -6.45 -15.32
N SER A 106 27.30 -7.72 -15.76
CA SER A 106 28.27 -8.77 -15.44
C SER A 106 29.28 -9.08 -16.57
N GLY A 107 29.15 -8.45 -17.75
CA GLY A 107 30.00 -8.66 -18.94
C GLY A 107 31.12 -7.64 -19.12
#